data_AF-A0A967ALM1-F1
#
_entry.id   AF-A0A967ALM1-F1
#
_cell.length_a   1.000
_cell.length_b   1.000
_cell.length_c   1.000
_cell.angle_alpha   90.00
_cell.angle_beta   90.00
_cell.angle_gamma   90.00
#
_symmetry.space_group_name_H-M   'P 1'
#
loop_
_entity.id
_entity.type
_entity.pdbx_description
1 polymer ?
#
loop_
_entity_poly.entity_id
_entity_poly.type
_entity_poly.pdbx_seq_one_letter_code
_entity_poly.pdbx_strand_id
1 'polypeptide(L)'
;MLHQFRYLLLIVMLCGVASSIAFGEEPASPKSLWKTVDPPSSIQSPVPRKPWVLRDREVALDLPLLQLLKEAGSRPLPRISVELFDEANPELEVSSTVSRINQTSVIRGVFKPPVQGDFTFVITGNLLIGTIQIGNRIYKTDHIGNGRLRLVELDPDKMPRD
;
A
#
# COMPACT_ATOMS: atom_id res chain seq x y z
N MET A 1 15.46 58.32 -35.75
CA MET A 1 15.96 57.09 -35.11
C MET A 1 15.50 56.90 -33.64
N LEU A 2 14.28 57.35 -33.26
CA LEU A 2 13.76 57.19 -31.88
C LEU A 2 12.60 56.17 -31.78
N HIS A 3 12.07 55.70 -32.91
CA HIS A 3 10.91 54.80 -32.95
C HIS A 3 11.26 53.31 -32.94
N GLN A 4 12.45 52.93 -33.41
CA GLN A 4 12.85 51.51 -33.42
C GLN A 4 13.21 50.98 -32.02
N PHE A 5 13.67 51.86 -31.12
CA PHE A 5 13.97 51.48 -29.73
C PHE A 5 12.71 51.21 -28.88
N ARG A 6 11.57 51.86 -29.21
CA ARG A 6 10.30 51.67 -28.49
C ARG A 6 9.67 50.30 -28.75
N TYR A 7 9.87 49.73 -29.95
CA TYR A 7 9.32 48.40 -30.28
C TYR A 7 10.15 47.26 -29.68
N LEU A 8 11.47 47.43 -29.54
CA LEU A 8 12.33 46.44 -28.88
C LEU A 8 12.00 46.30 -27.38
N LEU A 9 11.66 47.40 -26.72
CA LEU A 9 11.29 47.39 -25.29
C LEU A 9 9.91 46.75 -25.04
N LEU A 10 8.99 46.84 -26.00
CA LEU A 10 7.67 46.20 -25.94
C LEU A 10 7.72 44.67 -26.13
N ILE A 11 8.70 44.15 -26.86
CA ILE A 11 8.85 42.70 -27.06
C ILE A 11 9.47 42.03 -25.81
N VAL A 12 10.39 42.70 -25.12
CA VAL A 12 10.97 42.15 -23.87
C VAL A 12 9.96 42.14 -22.72
N MET A 13 9.02 43.09 -22.68
CA MET A 13 8.00 43.14 -21.62
C MET A 13 6.87 42.12 -21.79
N LEU A 14 6.64 41.59 -22.99
CA LEU A 14 5.63 40.54 -23.23
C LEU A 14 6.11 39.11 -22.96
N CYS A 15 7.40 38.90 -22.66
CA CYS A 15 7.94 37.58 -22.36
C CYS A 15 7.89 37.22 -20.84
N GLY A 16 7.33 38.10 -20.02
CA GLY A 16 7.37 37.97 -18.55
C GLY A 16 6.21 37.21 -17.91
N VAL A 17 5.16 36.83 -18.64
CA VAL A 17 3.94 36.23 -18.05
C VAL A 17 3.33 35.18 -18.96
N ALA A 18 4.05 34.08 -19.15
CA ALA A 18 3.43 32.79 -19.44
C ALA A 18 4.06 31.80 -18.45
N SER A 19 3.62 31.92 -17.19
CA SER A 19 2.79 30.88 -16.60
C SER A 19 3.58 29.59 -16.52
N SER A 20 4.29 29.46 -15.40
CA SER A 20 4.68 28.21 -14.75
C SER A 20 3.87 27.05 -15.33
N ILE A 21 4.48 26.29 -16.24
CA ILE A 21 4.00 24.96 -16.55
C ILE A 21 4.12 24.24 -15.22
N ALA A 22 3.01 24.13 -14.51
CA ALA A 22 2.84 23.20 -13.43
C ALA A 22 3.20 21.86 -14.06
N PHE A 23 4.45 21.46 -13.85
CA PHE A 23 4.89 20.10 -14.05
C PHE A 23 3.95 19.31 -13.17
N GLY A 24 2.91 18.73 -13.78
CA GLY A 24 2.10 17.75 -13.10
C GLY A 24 3.09 16.67 -12.73
N GLU A 25 3.51 16.66 -11.46
CA GLU A 25 4.13 15.49 -10.89
C GLU A 25 3.16 14.35 -11.21
N GLU A 26 3.55 13.52 -12.17
CA GLU A 26 2.90 12.26 -12.43
C GLU A 26 2.72 11.62 -11.05
N PRO A 27 1.48 11.36 -10.62
CA PRO A 27 1.23 11.05 -9.23
C PRO A 27 2.05 9.82 -8.88
N ALA A 28 3.02 10.00 -7.98
CA ALA A 28 4.05 9.00 -7.68
C ALA A 28 3.40 7.61 -7.58
N SER A 29 4.00 6.64 -8.29
CA SER A 29 3.47 5.29 -8.36
C SER A 29 3.28 4.73 -6.94
N PRO A 30 2.17 3.99 -6.68
CA PRO A 30 1.94 3.42 -5.37
C PRO A 30 3.11 2.54 -4.93
N LYS A 31 3.59 2.75 -3.71
CA LYS A 31 4.61 1.90 -3.09
C LYS A 31 3.93 0.68 -2.48
N SER A 32 4.35 -0.52 -2.87
CA SER A 32 3.78 -1.74 -2.30
C SER A 32 4.32 -2.01 -0.90
N LEU A 33 3.44 -2.27 0.07
CA LEU A 33 3.78 -2.63 1.45
C LEU A 33 4.49 -3.97 1.57
N TRP A 34 4.21 -4.87 0.64
CA TRP A 34 4.94 -6.12 0.48
C TRP A 34 4.98 -6.52 -0.99
N LYS A 35 5.91 -7.41 -1.32
CA LYS A 35 6.02 -7.98 -2.66
C LYS A 35 6.08 -9.49 -2.58
N THR A 36 5.54 -10.18 -3.57
CA THR A 36 5.72 -11.63 -3.70
C THR A 36 7.20 -11.95 -3.76
N VAL A 37 7.63 -12.91 -2.95
CA VAL A 37 8.98 -13.48 -3.08
C VAL A 37 8.90 -14.49 -4.22
N ASP A 38 9.63 -14.24 -5.30
CA ASP A 38 9.75 -15.22 -6.39
C ASP A 38 10.18 -16.57 -5.80
N PRO A 39 9.37 -17.63 -5.95
CA PRO A 39 9.72 -18.90 -5.35
C PRO A 39 10.98 -19.44 -6.04
N PRO A 40 11.95 -20.01 -5.31
CA PRO A 40 12.71 -21.09 -5.93
C PRO A 40 11.70 -22.15 -6.35
N SER A 41 11.83 -22.70 -7.55
CA SER A 41 11.03 -23.83 -8.04
C SER A 41 11.14 -25.03 -7.10
N SER A 42 10.41 -25.00 -5.98
CA SER A 42 10.40 -26.05 -4.98
C SER A 42 8.95 -26.37 -4.67
N ILE A 43 8.55 -27.53 -5.19
CA ILE A 43 7.45 -28.39 -4.77
C ILE A 43 7.03 -28.04 -3.34
N GLN A 44 5.98 -27.22 -3.19
CA GLN A 44 5.38 -26.97 -1.90
C GLN A 44 4.67 -28.28 -1.51
N SER A 45 5.30 -29.07 -0.66
CA SER A 45 4.71 -30.27 -0.06
C SER A 45 3.30 -29.92 0.46
N PRO A 46 2.26 -30.70 0.14
CA PRO A 46 0.91 -30.42 0.59
C PRO A 46 0.84 -30.69 2.11
N VAL A 47 1.20 -29.68 2.89
CA VAL A 47 0.79 -29.61 4.30
C VAL A 47 -0.74 -29.69 4.29
N PRO A 48 -1.40 -30.49 5.15
CA PRO A 48 -2.85 -30.56 5.19
C PRO A 48 -3.41 -29.16 5.41
N ARG A 49 -3.95 -28.57 4.32
CA ARG A 49 -4.52 -27.23 4.33
C ARG A 49 -5.88 -27.33 5.01
N LYS A 50 -6.15 -26.41 5.92
CA LYS A 50 -7.48 -26.21 6.47
C LYS A 50 -8.48 -26.03 5.31
N PRO A 51 -9.70 -26.59 5.36
CA PRO A 51 -10.62 -26.58 4.22
C PRO A 51 -11.09 -25.18 3.78
N TRP A 52 -10.91 -24.17 4.65
CA TRP A 52 -11.19 -22.76 4.36
C TRP A 52 -9.99 -21.99 3.80
N VAL A 53 -8.81 -22.60 3.63
CA VAL A 53 -7.64 -21.96 3.01
C VAL A 53 -7.67 -22.22 1.51
N LEU A 54 -7.80 -21.16 0.72
CA LEU A 54 -7.85 -21.24 -0.74
C LEU A 54 -6.45 -21.22 -1.35
N ARG A 55 -5.67 -20.19 -0.99
CA ARG A 55 -4.32 -19.95 -1.50
C ARG A 55 -3.45 -19.42 -0.37
N ASP A 56 -2.17 -19.74 -0.44
CA ASP A 56 -1.16 -19.18 0.47
C ASP A 56 0.11 -18.87 -0.32
N ARG A 57 0.81 -17.79 0.05
CA ARG A 57 2.12 -17.48 -0.51
C ARG A 57 2.98 -16.71 0.48
N GLU A 58 4.26 -16.68 0.20
CA GLU A 58 5.21 -15.87 0.93
C GLU A 58 5.41 -14.50 0.28
N VAL A 59 5.39 -13.45 1.10
CA VAL A 59 5.63 -12.06 0.68
C VAL A 59 6.67 -11.42 1.58
N ALA A 60 7.48 -10.52 1.02
CA ALA A 60 8.48 -9.74 1.76
C ALA A 60 7.94 -8.34 2.05
N LEU A 61 7.99 -7.92 3.31
CA LEU A 61 7.60 -6.59 3.76
C LEU A 61 8.62 -5.52 3.37
N ASP A 62 8.12 -4.36 2.98
CA ASP A 62 8.87 -3.12 2.96
C ASP A 62 8.91 -2.52 4.38
N LEU A 63 10.01 -2.80 5.10
CA LEU A 63 10.18 -2.35 6.49
C LEU A 63 10.18 -0.81 6.63
N PRO A 64 10.83 -0.03 5.75
CA PRO A 64 10.68 1.42 5.75
C PRO A 64 9.21 1.87 5.63
N LEU A 65 8.43 1.26 4.74
CA LEU A 65 7.03 1.62 4.55
C LEU A 65 6.16 1.22 5.74
N LEU A 66 6.46 0.08 6.36
CA LEU A 66 5.84 -0.38 7.60
C LEU A 66 6.04 0.65 8.72
N GLN A 67 7.25 1.19 8.86
CA GLN A 67 7.57 2.21 9.86
C GLN A 67 6.80 3.51 9.61
N LEU A 68 6.73 3.96 8.35
CA LEU A 68 5.91 5.13 7.97
C LEU A 68 4.43 4.92 8.29
N LEU A 69 3.89 3.72 8.06
CA LEU A 69 2.50 3.40 8.34
C LEU A 69 2.21 3.43 9.85
N LYS A 70 3.17 2.97 10.66
CA LYS A 70 3.12 2.98 12.14
C LYS A 70 3.12 4.39 12.72
N GLU A 71 3.85 5.30 12.10
CA GLU A 71 4.02 6.67 12.60
C GLU A 71 2.83 7.57 12.21
N ALA A 72 1.92 7.79 13.15
CA ALA A 72 0.77 8.67 12.96
C ALA A 72 1.16 10.12 12.60
N GLY A 73 2.36 10.57 13.01
CA GLY A 73 2.90 11.89 12.67
C GLY A 73 3.43 12.01 11.23
N SER A 74 3.66 10.90 10.53
CA SER A 74 4.23 10.87 9.17
C SER A 74 3.17 11.07 8.09
N ARG A 75 2.19 11.94 8.37
CA ARG A 75 1.09 12.32 7.47
C ARG A 75 1.46 13.61 6.72
N PRO A 76 1.19 13.72 5.41
CA PRO A 76 0.46 12.76 4.58
C PRO A 76 1.28 11.51 4.23
N LEU A 77 0.62 10.34 4.22
CA LEU A 77 1.25 9.10 3.78
C LEU A 77 1.49 9.12 2.27
N PRO A 78 2.57 8.50 1.77
CA PRO A 78 2.67 8.19 0.35
C PRO A 78 1.52 7.27 -0.07
N ARG A 79 1.28 7.15 -1.38
CA ARG A 79 0.37 6.14 -1.91
C ARG A 79 0.94 4.76 -1.60
N ILE A 80 0.24 3.99 -0.79
CA ILE A 80 0.64 2.64 -0.39
C ILE A 80 -0.34 1.64 -1.00
N SER A 81 0.15 0.61 -1.64
CA SER A 81 -0.64 -0.52 -2.16
C SER A 81 -0.26 -1.82 -1.46
N VAL A 82 -1.09 -2.85 -1.62
CA VAL A 82 -0.78 -4.22 -1.19
C VAL A 82 -0.91 -5.15 -2.38
N GLU A 83 0.01 -6.12 -2.50
CA GLU A 83 -0.07 -7.15 -3.52
C GLU A 83 -0.95 -8.31 -3.02
N LEU A 84 -2.07 -8.56 -3.70
CA LEU A 84 -2.97 -9.69 -3.41
C LEU A 84 -2.76 -10.83 -4.41
N PHE A 85 -3.60 -11.88 -4.37
CA PHE A 85 -3.42 -13.10 -5.19
C PHE A 85 -3.82 -12.95 -6.63
N ASP A 86 -4.67 -11.97 -6.88
CA ASP A 86 -5.03 -11.56 -8.21
C ASP A 86 -4.10 -10.38 -8.56
N GLU A 87 -3.91 -10.06 -9.85
CA GLU A 87 -3.03 -8.97 -10.31
C GLU A 87 -3.48 -7.56 -9.87
N ALA A 88 -4.46 -7.49 -8.96
CA ALA A 88 -4.92 -6.28 -8.31
C ALA A 88 -3.92 -5.86 -7.19
N ASN A 89 -3.43 -4.63 -7.31
CA ASN A 89 -2.63 -3.95 -6.29
C ASN A 89 -3.46 -2.82 -5.65
N PRO A 90 -4.47 -3.12 -4.81
CA PRO A 90 -5.34 -2.09 -4.27
C PRO A 90 -4.58 -1.11 -3.38
N GLU A 91 -4.89 0.18 -3.52
CA GLU A 91 -4.33 1.24 -2.71
C GLU A 91 -5.05 1.36 -1.37
N LEU A 92 -4.27 1.53 -0.31
CA LEU A 92 -4.74 1.75 1.05
C LEU A 92 -5.18 3.20 1.24
N GLU A 93 -6.33 3.37 1.89
CA GLU A 93 -6.80 4.63 2.45
C GLU A 93 -6.90 4.46 3.96
N VAL A 94 -5.89 4.97 4.68
CA VAL A 94 -5.81 4.85 6.13
C VAL A 94 -6.79 5.82 6.80
N SER A 95 -7.79 5.27 7.49
CA SER A 95 -8.77 6.05 8.24
C SER A 95 -8.34 6.32 9.68
N SER A 96 -7.58 5.40 10.30
CA SER A 96 -7.16 5.52 11.69
C SER A 96 -5.83 4.80 11.96
N THR A 97 -4.97 5.44 12.75
CA THR A 97 -3.77 4.81 13.33
C THR A 97 -3.80 5.04 14.83
N VAL A 98 -3.97 3.97 15.60
CA VAL A 98 -3.97 4.01 17.06
C VAL A 98 -2.69 3.38 17.56
N SER A 99 -1.79 4.22 18.08
CA SER A 99 -0.60 3.76 18.79
C SER A 99 -0.98 3.32 20.21
N ARG A 100 -0.52 2.14 20.61
CA ARG A 100 -0.71 1.53 21.94
C ARG A 100 0.61 1.51 22.70
N ILE A 101 0.53 1.29 24.00
CA ILE A 101 1.67 1.01 24.86
C ILE A 101 2.39 -0.26 24.30
N ASN A 102 3.73 -0.29 24.35
CA ASN A 102 4.60 -1.37 23.82
C ASN A 102 4.80 -1.40 22.30
N GLN A 103 5.00 -0.24 21.65
CA GLN A 103 5.35 -0.15 20.22
C GLN A 103 4.38 -0.86 19.27
N THR A 104 3.14 -1.08 19.72
CA THR A 104 2.09 -1.72 18.94
C THR A 104 1.21 -0.64 18.35
N SER A 105 0.95 -0.69 17.05
CA SER A 105 0.05 0.23 16.36
C SER A 105 -1.01 -0.55 15.62
N VAL A 106 -2.27 -0.14 15.80
CA VAL A 106 -3.40 -0.68 15.06
C VAL A 106 -3.78 0.32 14.00
N ILE A 107 -3.61 -0.06 12.74
CA ILE A 107 -3.99 0.73 11.58
C ILE A 107 -5.25 0.13 10.99
N ARG A 108 -6.22 1.00 10.68
CA ARG A 108 -7.48 0.64 10.05
C ARG A 108 -7.71 1.55 8.86
N GLY A 109 -8.40 1.03 7.86
CA GLY A 109 -8.69 1.78 6.66
C GLY A 109 -9.57 1.00 5.70
N VAL A 110 -9.77 1.62 4.54
CA VAL A 110 -10.49 1.06 3.40
C VAL A 110 -9.58 1.07 2.17
N PHE A 111 -9.96 0.38 1.11
CA PHE A 111 -9.27 0.51 -0.15
C PHE A 111 -9.84 1.66 -0.98
N LYS A 112 -8.96 2.33 -1.73
CA LYS A 112 -9.42 3.30 -2.73
C LYS A 112 -10.16 2.59 -3.87
N PRO A 113 -11.14 3.25 -4.52
CA PRO A 113 -11.78 2.73 -5.72
C PRO A 113 -10.76 2.30 -6.79
N PRO A 114 -11.05 1.23 -7.56
CA PRO A 114 -12.33 0.53 -7.68
C PRO A 114 -12.57 -0.58 -6.66
N VAL A 115 -11.59 -0.89 -5.81
CA VAL A 115 -11.69 -2.01 -4.86
C VAL A 115 -12.47 -1.57 -3.63
N GLN A 116 -13.52 -2.32 -3.28
CA GLN A 116 -14.30 -2.11 -2.08
C GLN A 116 -13.93 -3.14 -1.03
N GLY A 117 -13.46 -2.66 0.11
CA GLY A 117 -13.04 -3.50 1.22
C GLY A 117 -12.41 -2.69 2.34
N ASP A 118 -12.18 -3.35 3.46
CA ASP A 118 -11.53 -2.80 4.63
C ASP A 118 -10.31 -3.62 5.02
N PHE A 119 -9.44 -3.01 5.80
CA PHE A 119 -8.29 -3.68 6.36
C PHE A 119 -8.04 -3.24 7.80
N THR A 120 -7.48 -4.17 8.57
CA THR A 120 -6.93 -3.92 9.89
C THR A 120 -5.54 -4.54 9.96
N PHE A 121 -4.54 -3.70 10.22
CA PHE A 121 -3.17 -4.13 10.45
C PHE A 121 -2.77 -3.85 11.90
N VAL A 122 -2.16 -4.84 12.51
CA VAL A 122 -1.53 -4.75 13.83
C VAL A 122 -0.03 -4.84 13.61
N ILE A 123 0.67 -3.76 13.91
CA ILE A 123 2.12 -3.65 13.77
C ILE A 123 2.75 -3.65 15.15
N THR A 124 3.68 -4.55 15.43
CA THR A 124 4.46 -4.56 16.68
C THR A 124 5.95 -4.64 16.34
N GLY A 125 6.68 -3.53 16.52
CA GLY A 125 8.06 -3.43 16.03
C GLY A 125 8.11 -3.55 14.50
N ASN A 126 8.74 -4.61 13.99
CA ASN A 126 8.83 -4.95 12.56
C ASN A 126 7.85 -6.07 12.14
N LEU A 127 6.98 -6.50 13.05
CA LEU A 127 5.99 -7.54 12.81
C LEU A 127 4.71 -6.91 12.27
N LEU A 128 4.12 -7.49 11.24
CA LEU A 128 2.79 -7.13 10.75
C LEU A 128 1.89 -8.37 10.79
N ILE A 129 0.74 -8.23 11.44
CA ILE A 129 -0.38 -9.16 11.36
C ILE A 129 -1.55 -8.39 10.80
N GLY A 130 -2.24 -8.97 9.82
CA GLY A 130 -3.20 -8.23 9.03
C GLY A 130 -4.41 -9.05 8.70
N THR A 131 -5.57 -8.39 8.68
CA THR A 131 -6.80 -8.92 8.12
C THR A 131 -7.30 -7.92 7.09
N ILE A 132 -7.62 -8.41 5.91
CA ILE A 132 -8.14 -7.67 4.78
C ILE A 132 -9.44 -8.35 4.36
N GLN A 133 -10.50 -7.59 4.18
CA GLN A 133 -11.77 -8.08 3.66
C GLN A 133 -12.10 -7.33 2.37
N ILE A 134 -12.22 -8.06 1.27
CA ILE A 134 -12.59 -7.52 -0.04
C ILE A 134 -13.70 -8.40 -0.61
N GLY A 135 -14.88 -7.82 -0.83
CA GLY A 135 -16.07 -8.59 -1.21
C GLY A 135 -16.34 -9.73 -0.23
N ASN A 136 -16.42 -10.98 -0.74
CA ASN A 136 -16.61 -12.20 0.06
C ASN A 136 -15.28 -12.95 0.31
N ARG A 137 -14.13 -12.29 0.21
CA ARG A 137 -12.82 -12.89 0.48
C ARG A 137 -12.18 -12.26 1.71
N ILE A 138 -11.57 -13.10 2.53
CA ILE A 138 -10.77 -12.67 3.66
C ILE A 138 -9.32 -13.03 3.35
N TYR A 139 -8.43 -12.06 3.43
CA TYR A 139 -6.99 -12.29 3.38
C TYR A 139 -6.40 -12.04 4.75
N LYS A 140 -5.53 -12.95 5.19
CA LYS A 140 -4.76 -12.80 6.42
C LYS A 140 -3.28 -12.78 6.12
N THR A 141 -2.56 -11.99 6.87
CA THR A 141 -1.09 -11.99 6.85
C THR A 141 -0.58 -12.42 8.21
N ASP A 142 0.22 -13.49 8.22
CA ASP A 142 0.90 -14.00 9.40
C ASP A 142 2.40 -13.79 9.26
N HIS A 143 3.07 -13.38 10.34
CA HIS A 143 4.52 -13.21 10.32
C HIS A 143 5.24 -14.56 10.35
N ILE A 144 6.22 -14.74 9.46
CA ILE A 144 7.03 -15.98 9.39
C ILE A 144 8.52 -15.77 9.73
N GLY A 145 8.98 -14.53 9.90
CA GLY A 145 10.38 -14.22 10.25
C GLY A 145 11.08 -13.31 9.24
N ASN A 146 12.10 -12.57 9.69
CA ASN A 146 13.03 -11.82 8.82
C ASN A 146 12.36 -10.85 7.84
N GLY A 147 11.28 -10.18 8.26
CA GLY A 147 10.53 -9.27 7.39
C GLY A 147 9.70 -9.99 6.32
N ARG A 148 9.51 -11.30 6.42
CA ARG A 148 8.64 -12.09 5.55
C ARG A 148 7.31 -12.37 6.24
N LEU A 149 6.26 -12.44 5.43
CA LEU A 149 4.91 -12.77 5.84
C LEU A 149 4.38 -13.91 4.98
N ARG A 150 3.45 -14.67 5.56
CA ARG A 150 2.57 -15.54 4.80
C ARG A 150 1.26 -14.82 4.56
N LEU A 151 0.98 -14.52 3.29
CA LEU A 151 -0.33 -14.05 2.86
C LEU A 151 -1.20 -15.28 2.59
N VAL A 152 -2.41 -15.32 3.14
CA VAL A 152 -3.34 -16.42 3.02
C VAL A 152 -4.71 -15.89 2.60
N GLU A 153 -5.27 -16.45 1.54
CA GLU A 153 -6.66 -16.20 1.14
C GLU A 153 -7.56 -17.27 1.71
N LEU A 154 -8.67 -16.82 2.28
CA LEU A 154 -9.62 -17.64 3.03
C LEU A 154 -11.02 -17.54 2.42
N ASP A 155 -11.71 -18.66 2.43
CA ASP A 155 -13.11 -18.78 2.08
C ASP A 155 -13.98 -18.64 3.35
N PRO A 156 -14.65 -17.50 3.57
CA PRO A 156 -15.43 -17.28 4.78
C PRO A 156 -16.58 -18.27 4.92
N ASP A 157 -17.12 -18.78 3.81
CA ASP A 157 -18.25 -19.73 3.82
C ASP A 157 -17.85 -21.11 4.36
N LYS A 158 -16.56 -21.44 4.34
CA LYS A 158 -16.00 -22.69 4.84
C LYS A 158 -15.33 -22.56 6.20
N MET A 159 -15.26 -21.34 6.74
CA MET A 159 -14.69 -21.13 8.07
C MET A 159 -15.62 -21.73 9.14
N PRO A 160 -15.06 -22.30 10.21
CA PRO A 160 -15.85 -22.63 11.38
C PRO A 160 -16.48 -21.35 11.91
N ARG A 161 -17.79 -21.41 12.19
CA ARG A 161 -18.49 -20.35 12.92
C ARG A 161 -18.18 -20.54 14.40
N ASP A 162 -17.73 -19.47 15.07
CA ASP A 162 -17.63 -19.42 16.54
C ASP A 162 -19.03 -19.35 17.18
#